data_AF-A0A2G9RTU2-F1
#
_entry.id   AF-A0A2G9RTU2-F1
#
_cell.length_a   1.000
_cell.length_b   1.000
_cell.length_c   1.000
_cell.angle_alpha   90.00
_cell.angle_beta   90.00
_cell.angle_gamma   90.00
#
_symmetry.space_group_name_H-M   'P 1'
#
loop_
_entity.id
_entity.type
_entity.pdbx_description
1 polymer ?
#
loop_
_entity_poly.entity_id
_entity_poly.type
_entity_poly.pdbx_seq_one_letter_code
_entity_poly.pdbx_strand_id
1 'polypeptide(L)'
;EAGVPPSGGRSRVVQKRVQVAYENSAKDVEKKLKWEPTNWQKHLKNIRQMRSGRDAPVDQMGAEKCFDQNAASEVMRYQVLLSLMLSSQTKDQVTSAAMAKLREHGLSVQKILETDEETLGKLIYPVGFWKSKVKYIKQTTEILHEKYGGDIPDNVAELVKLPGVGPKMAHLVMDIAWNRVSGIGVDTHVHRISNRLKWVKKETKNPEDT
;
A
#
# COMPACT_ATOMS: atom_id res chain seq x y z
N GLU A 1 16.28 31.74 -39.79
CA GLU A 1 15.39 30.55 -39.87
C GLU A 1 15.74 29.60 -38.74
N ALA A 2 14.85 29.46 -37.77
CA ALA A 2 15.02 28.59 -36.61
C ALA A 2 14.36 27.24 -36.88
N GLY A 3 15.15 26.18 -36.96
CA GLY A 3 14.67 24.79 -37.09
C GLY A 3 14.33 24.21 -35.72
N VAL A 4 13.04 23.98 -35.48
CA VAL A 4 12.52 23.28 -34.30
C VAL A 4 12.70 21.77 -34.50
N PRO A 5 13.29 21.01 -33.55
CA PRO A 5 13.34 19.55 -33.65
C PRO A 5 11.97 18.92 -33.30
N PRO A 6 11.63 17.76 -33.89
CA PRO A 6 10.29 17.20 -33.77
C PRO A 6 10.03 16.64 -32.36
N SER A 7 8.84 16.94 -31.84
CA SER A 7 8.30 16.43 -30.58
C SER A 7 8.14 14.91 -30.65
N GLY A 8 8.93 14.18 -29.86
CA GLY A 8 8.77 12.74 -29.65
C GLY A 8 7.42 12.42 -28.99
N GLY A 9 6.53 11.78 -29.75
CA GLY A 9 5.23 11.33 -29.25
C GLY A 9 5.39 10.31 -28.13
N ARG A 10 4.91 10.64 -26.93
CA ARG A 10 4.73 9.67 -25.84
C ARG A 10 3.65 8.68 -26.28
N SER A 11 4.06 7.45 -26.59
CA SER A 11 3.16 6.33 -26.81
C SER A 11 2.21 6.18 -25.62
N ARG A 12 0.93 6.48 -25.85
CA ARG A 12 -0.14 6.34 -24.87
C ARG A 12 -0.39 4.84 -24.69
N VAL A 13 0.26 4.24 -23.69
CA VAL A 13 -0.03 2.86 -23.30
C VAL A 13 -1.48 2.82 -22.81
N VAL A 14 -2.35 2.21 -23.61
CA VAL A 14 -3.75 1.99 -23.26
C VAL A 14 -3.77 1.05 -22.05
N GLN A 15 -3.99 1.63 -20.87
CA GLN A 15 -4.07 0.92 -19.60
C GLN A 15 -5.31 0.01 -19.60
N LYS A 16 -5.10 -1.31 -19.62
CA LYS A 16 -6.16 -2.25 -19.28
C LYS A 16 -6.37 -2.21 -17.77
N ARG A 17 -7.45 -1.55 -17.35
CA ARG A 17 -7.96 -1.60 -15.97
C ARG A 17 -8.37 -3.05 -15.68
N VAL A 18 -7.64 -3.74 -14.80
CA VAL A 18 -8.10 -5.05 -14.32
C VAL A 18 -9.24 -4.78 -13.34
N GLN A 19 -10.46 -5.14 -13.73
CA GLN A 19 -11.59 -5.15 -12.82
C GLN A 19 -11.32 -6.17 -11.72
N VAL A 20 -11.18 -5.72 -10.49
CA VAL A 20 -11.26 -6.59 -9.31
C VAL A 20 -12.73 -6.92 -9.12
N ALA A 21 -13.06 -8.21 -9.20
CA ALA A 21 -14.41 -8.75 -9.36
C ALA A 21 -15.36 -8.57 -8.14
N TYR A 22 -15.16 -7.58 -7.29
CA TYR A 22 -15.99 -7.38 -6.11
C TYR A 22 -17.07 -6.30 -6.24
N GLU A 23 -17.02 -5.41 -7.25
CA GLU A 23 -17.89 -4.22 -7.27
C GLU A 23 -18.64 -3.96 -8.59
N ASN A 24 -19.07 -5.01 -9.30
CA ASN A 24 -20.12 -5.04 -10.34
C ASN A 24 -19.68 -5.80 -11.59
N SER A 25 -19.83 -7.12 -11.58
CA SER A 25 -20.09 -7.92 -12.78
C SER A 25 -20.54 -9.33 -12.40
N ALA A 26 -21.84 -9.47 -12.11
CA ALA A 26 -22.50 -10.78 -12.11
C ALA A 26 -22.61 -11.41 -13.52
N LYS A 27 -21.92 -10.85 -14.51
CA LYS A 27 -21.92 -11.25 -15.91
C LYS A 27 -20.50 -11.05 -16.44
N ASP A 28 -19.62 -12.01 -16.17
CA ASP A 28 -18.68 -12.53 -17.17
C ASP A 28 -17.73 -13.59 -16.56
N VAL A 29 -17.63 -14.69 -17.30
CA VAL A 29 -16.76 -15.87 -17.12
C VAL A 29 -17.24 -16.92 -16.10
N GLU A 30 -18.27 -17.66 -16.51
CA GLU A 30 -18.66 -18.96 -15.93
C GLU A 30 -17.65 -20.07 -16.31
N LYS A 31 -16.35 -19.86 -16.04
CA LYS A 31 -15.39 -20.96 -16.04
C LYS A 31 -15.53 -21.67 -14.70
N LYS A 32 -16.13 -22.87 -14.70
CA LYS A 32 -16.16 -23.75 -13.52
C LYS A 32 -14.76 -23.85 -12.93
N LEU A 33 -14.58 -23.29 -11.73
CA LEU A 33 -13.33 -23.39 -10.98
C LEU A 33 -13.06 -24.87 -10.73
N LYS A 34 -11.85 -25.34 -11.03
CA LYS A 34 -11.46 -26.76 -10.88
C LYS A 34 -11.51 -27.25 -9.42
N TRP A 35 -11.54 -26.32 -8.46
CA TRP A 35 -11.57 -26.58 -7.04
C TRP A 35 -12.06 -25.32 -6.31
N GLU A 36 -12.81 -25.52 -5.23
CA GLU A 36 -13.18 -24.46 -4.30
C GLU A 36 -13.11 -24.97 -2.85
N PRO A 37 -12.86 -24.09 -1.85
CA PRO A 37 -12.78 -24.53 -0.47
C PRO A 37 -14.15 -24.94 0.09
N THR A 38 -14.22 -26.00 0.88
CA THR A 38 -15.49 -26.41 1.51
C THR A 38 -16.08 -25.26 2.35
N ASN A 39 -17.38 -25.01 2.21
CA ASN A 39 -18.13 -23.98 2.93
C ASN A 39 -17.64 -22.53 2.73
N TRP A 40 -16.77 -22.24 1.74
CA TRP A 40 -16.21 -20.89 1.52
C TRP A 40 -17.30 -19.81 1.37
N GLN A 41 -18.38 -20.11 0.67
CA GLN A 41 -19.51 -19.19 0.46
C GLN A 41 -20.21 -18.84 1.77
N LYS A 42 -20.42 -19.83 2.64
CA LYS A 42 -21.03 -19.63 3.97
C LYS A 42 -20.09 -18.82 4.86
N HIS A 43 -18.80 -19.15 4.87
CA HIS A 43 -17.79 -18.38 5.59
C HIS A 43 -17.76 -16.91 5.12
N LEU A 44 -17.74 -16.67 3.80
CA LEU A 44 -17.73 -15.34 3.22
C LEU A 44 -19.01 -14.57 3.56
N LYS A 45 -20.18 -15.20 3.46
CA LYS A 45 -21.46 -14.59 3.86
C LYS A 45 -21.42 -14.16 5.33
N ASN A 46 -20.93 -15.02 6.22
CA ASN A 46 -20.83 -14.71 7.64
C ASN A 46 -19.81 -13.60 7.92
N ILE A 47 -18.65 -13.59 7.24
CA ILE A 47 -17.65 -12.52 7.35
C ILE A 47 -18.24 -11.19 6.87
N ARG A 48 -18.97 -11.18 5.75
CA ARG A 48 -19.66 -9.99 5.24
C ARG A 48 -20.73 -9.49 6.23
N GLN A 49 -21.51 -10.38 6.82
CA GLN A 49 -22.49 -10.02 7.84
C GLN A 49 -21.80 -9.43 9.08
N MET A 50 -20.75 -10.07 9.58
CA MET A 50 -19.95 -9.58 10.71
C MET A 50 -19.34 -8.21 10.44
N ARG A 51 -18.85 -7.96 9.21
CA ARG A 51 -18.21 -6.71 8.80
C ARG A 51 -19.18 -5.68 8.22
N SER A 52 -20.49 -5.94 8.22
CA SER A 52 -21.50 -5.04 7.65
C SER A 52 -21.53 -3.67 8.32
N GLY A 53 -21.23 -3.61 9.62
CA GLY A 53 -21.16 -2.36 10.38
C GLY A 53 -19.93 -1.49 10.11
N ARG A 54 -18.90 -2.01 9.43
CA ARG A 54 -17.63 -1.30 9.15
C ARG A 54 -17.07 -0.54 10.37
N ASP A 55 -17.05 -1.24 11.49
CA ASP A 55 -16.74 -0.73 12.82
C ASP A 55 -15.25 -0.85 13.20
N ALA A 56 -14.40 -1.29 12.28
CA ALA A 56 -12.97 -1.44 12.57
C ALA A 56 -12.24 -0.11 12.34
N PRO A 57 -11.22 0.20 13.15
CA PRO A 57 -10.43 1.43 12.98
C PRO A 57 -9.90 1.60 11.54
N VAL A 58 -9.44 0.52 10.90
CA VAL A 58 -8.93 0.53 9.52
C VAL A 58 -9.93 1.09 8.50
N ASP A 59 -11.24 0.99 8.75
CA ASP A 59 -12.28 1.52 7.84
C ASP A 59 -12.24 3.05 7.72
N GLN A 60 -11.74 3.74 8.75
CA GLN A 60 -11.65 5.20 8.81
C GLN A 60 -10.20 5.71 8.89
N MET A 61 -9.27 4.86 9.34
CA MET A 61 -7.90 5.22 9.68
C MET A 61 -6.85 4.35 8.98
N GLY A 62 -7.27 3.53 8.02
CA GLY A 62 -6.36 2.74 7.21
C GLY A 62 -5.43 3.58 6.33
N ALA A 63 -4.44 2.94 5.71
CA ALA A 63 -3.48 3.61 4.82
C ALA A 63 -4.17 4.39 3.68
N GLU A 64 -5.32 3.90 3.19
CA GLU A 64 -6.16 4.56 2.18
C GLU A 64 -6.76 5.91 2.62
N LYS A 65 -6.69 6.25 3.92
CA LYS A 65 -7.17 7.51 4.51
C LYS A 65 -6.03 8.38 5.04
N CYS A 66 -4.79 7.92 4.99
CA CYS A 66 -3.66 8.55 5.67
C CYS A 66 -2.84 9.53 4.80
N PHE A 67 -3.40 10.04 3.70
CA PHE A 67 -2.73 10.97 2.79
C PHE A 67 -3.64 12.14 2.41
N ASP A 68 -3.05 13.24 1.97
CA ASP A 68 -3.74 14.41 1.44
C ASP A 68 -4.08 14.18 -0.04
N GLN A 69 -5.38 14.15 -0.35
CA GLN A 69 -5.88 13.96 -1.72
C GLN A 69 -5.70 15.19 -2.61
N ASN A 70 -5.46 16.37 -2.01
CA ASN A 70 -5.26 17.62 -2.72
C ASN A 70 -3.78 17.95 -2.96
N ALA A 71 -2.87 17.15 -2.39
CA ALA A 71 -1.44 17.32 -2.61
C ALA A 71 -1.05 16.97 -4.05
N ALA A 72 0.11 17.49 -4.49
CA ALA A 72 0.73 17.07 -5.74
C ALA A 72 0.91 15.54 -5.75
N SER A 73 0.82 14.92 -6.92
CA SER A 73 0.65 13.45 -6.99
C SER A 73 1.83 12.69 -6.40
N GLU A 74 3.05 13.17 -6.60
CA GLU A 74 4.29 12.64 -6.02
C GLU A 74 4.32 12.76 -4.49
N VAL A 75 3.82 13.87 -3.95
CA VAL A 75 3.69 14.08 -2.51
C VAL A 75 2.67 13.10 -1.95
N MET A 76 1.48 13.01 -2.55
CA MET A 76 0.45 12.06 -2.12
C MET A 76 0.95 10.61 -2.15
N ARG A 77 1.65 10.19 -3.20
CA ARG A 77 2.25 8.85 -3.31
C ARG A 77 3.29 8.59 -2.22
N TYR A 78 4.16 9.55 -1.93
CA TYR A 78 5.13 9.45 -0.84
C TYR A 78 4.43 9.31 0.53
N GLN A 79 3.33 10.04 0.75
CA GLN A 79 2.53 9.91 1.97
C GLN A 79 1.89 8.51 2.09
N VAL A 80 1.39 7.93 0.99
CA VAL A 80 0.89 6.55 0.97
C VAL A 80 1.99 5.57 1.39
N LEU A 81 3.18 5.69 0.79
CA LEU A 81 4.32 4.83 1.12
C LEU A 81 4.68 4.91 2.61
N LEU A 82 4.84 6.11 3.16
CA LEU A 82 5.17 6.30 4.57
C LEU A 82 4.07 5.78 5.50
N SER A 83 2.79 5.94 5.14
CA SER A 83 1.68 5.40 5.93
C SER A 83 1.79 3.88 6.10
N LEU A 84 2.16 3.16 5.04
CA LEU A 84 2.33 1.71 5.04
C LEU A 84 3.59 1.29 5.81
N MET A 85 4.70 2.03 5.66
CA MET A 85 5.91 1.78 6.45
C MET A 85 5.63 1.96 7.96
N LEU A 86 4.84 2.95 8.34
CA LEU A 86 4.46 3.20 9.73
C LEU A 86 3.43 2.21 10.26
N SER A 87 2.53 1.67 9.43
CA SER A 87 1.45 0.77 9.87
C SER A 87 1.93 -0.61 10.33
N SER A 88 3.11 -1.07 9.87
CA SER A 88 3.64 -2.37 10.29
C SER A 88 3.77 -2.45 11.81
N GLN A 89 3.12 -3.44 12.43
CA GLN A 89 3.12 -3.66 13.88
C GLN A 89 2.74 -2.40 14.67
N THR A 90 1.78 -1.62 14.17
CA THR A 90 1.27 -0.40 14.83
C THR A 90 -0.25 -0.33 14.64
N LYS A 91 -0.97 0.12 15.66
CA LYS A 91 -2.43 0.28 15.59
C LYS A 91 -2.81 1.42 14.65
N ASP A 92 -3.91 1.27 13.92
CA ASP A 92 -4.37 2.26 12.93
C ASP A 92 -4.51 3.67 13.50
N GLN A 93 -5.05 3.81 14.72
CA GLN A 93 -5.17 5.13 15.38
C GLN A 93 -3.82 5.81 15.60
N VAL A 94 -2.80 5.03 15.99
CA VAL A 94 -1.45 5.54 16.24
C VAL A 94 -0.78 5.93 14.94
N THR A 95 -0.93 5.11 13.89
CA THR A 95 -0.43 5.43 12.55
C THR A 95 -1.10 6.66 11.98
N SER A 96 -2.42 6.78 12.06
CA SER A 96 -3.19 7.93 11.58
C SER A 96 -2.76 9.22 12.29
N ALA A 97 -2.60 9.19 13.62
CA ALA A 97 -2.12 10.33 14.38
C ALA A 97 -0.68 10.75 14.00
N ALA A 98 0.22 9.78 13.80
CA ALA A 98 1.58 10.05 13.33
C ALA A 98 1.59 10.66 11.92
N MET A 99 0.78 10.12 11.00
CA MET A 99 0.63 10.65 9.65
C MET A 99 0.06 12.07 9.64
N ALA A 100 -0.89 12.40 10.52
CA ALA A 100 -1.39 13.76 10.67
C ALA A 100 -0.28 14.74 11.08
N LYS A 101 0.49 14.41 12.13
CA LYS A 101 1.64 15.23 12.57
C LYS A 101 2.68 15.42 11.47
N LEU A 102 3.00 14.35 10.73
CA LEU A 102 3.93 14.43 9.61
C LEU A 102 3.42 15.33 8.48
N ARG A 103 2.13 15.25 8.14
CA ARG A 103 1.53 16.11 7.10
C ARG A 103 1.55 17.59 7.52
N GLU A 104 1.23 17.88 8.77
CA GLU A 104 1.32 19.24 9.32
C GLU A 104 2.75 19.81 9.26
N HIS A 105 3.75 18.97 9.49
CA HIS A 105 5.17 19.33 9.33
C HIS A 105 5.62 19.51 7.86
N GLY A 106 4.86 18.94 6.91
CA GLY A 106 5.16 18.91 5.48
C GLY A 106 5.69 17.54 5.04
N LEU A 107 4.80 16.63 4.68
CA LEU A 107 5.18 15.25 4.34
C LEU A 107 5.55 15.10 2.85
N SER A 108 6.70 15.65 2.45
CA SER A 108 7.32 15.49 1.13
C SER A 108 8.75 14.94 1.24
N VAL A 109 9.31 14.43 0.14
CA VAL A 109 10.69 13.92 0.10
C VAL A 109 11.67 14.99 0.58
N GLN A 110 11.61 16.19 0.00
CA GLN A 110 12.52 17.31 0.32
C GLN A 110 12.44 17.67 1.80
N LYS A 111 11.23 17.83 2.34
CA LYS A 111 11.04 18.23 3.73
C LYS A 111 11.54 17.17 4.71
N ILE A 112 11.38 15.89 4.41
CA ILE A 112 11.88 14.79 5.24
C ILE A 112 13.41 14.63 5.13
N LEU A 113 14.03 14.96 3.99
CA LEU A 113 15.50 15.04 3.90
C LEU A 113 16.07 16.09 4.83
N GLU A 114 15.45 17.27 4.86
CA GLU A 114 15.82 18.40 5.74
C GLU A 114 15.54 18.14 7.22
N THR A 115 14.64 17.20 7.54
CA THR A 115 14.27 16.88 8.92
C THR A 115 15.29 15.91 9.54
N ASP A 116 15.86 16.27 10.69
CA ASP A 116 16.78 15.42 11.42
C ASP A 116 16.07 14.20 12.05
N GLU A 117 16.84 13.16 12.40
CA GLU A 117 16.29 11.91 12.95
C GLU A 117 15.57 12.09 14.30
N GLU A 118 16.02 13.04 15.14
CA GLU A 118 15.41 13.28 16.44
C GLU A 118 14.02 13.90 16.28
N THR A 119 13.92 14.94 15.45
CA THR A 119 12.65 15.59 15.10
C THR A 119 11.71 14.58 14.43
N LEU A 120 12.18 13.82 13.44
CA LEU A 120 11.37 12.79 12.78
C LEU A 120 10.87 11.73 13.78
N GLY A 121 11.73 11.31 14.71
CA GLY A 121 11.37 10.41 15.80
C GLY A 121 10.25 10.93 16.68
N LYS A 122 10.31 12.21 17.09
CA LYS A 122 9.26 12.88 17.87
C LYS A 122 7.94 12.95 17.09
N LEU A 123 8.00 13.23 15.78
CA LEU A 123 6.81 13.27 14.91
C LEU A 123 6.11 11.92 14.85
N ILE A 124 6.85 10.81 14.77
CA ILE A 124 6.24 9.48 14.61
C ILE A 124 6.02 8.72 15.93
N TYR A 125 6.55 9.18 17.07
CA TYR A 125 6.26 8.56 18.36
C TYR A 125 4.75 8.64 18.69
N PRO A 126 4.10 7.58 19.24
CA PRO A 126 4.64 6.32 19.74
C PRO A 126 4.50 5.12 18.77
N VAL A 127 4.68 5.32 17.45
CA VAL A 127 4.64 4.22 16.48
C VAL A 127 5.55 3.06 16.92
N GLY A 128 5.08 1.81 16.73
CA GLY A 128 5.84 0.62 17.09
C GLY A 128 7.17 0.56 16.33
N PHE A 129 8.27 0.26 17.02
CA PHE A 129 9.62 0.23 16.46
C PHE A 129 10.05 1.55 15.79
N TRP A 130 9.58 2.70 16.29
CA TRP A 130 9.82 4.00 15.65
C TRP A 130 11.30 4.30 15.36
N LYS A 131 12.24 3.92 16.25
CA LYS A 131 13.68 4.13 16.03
C LYS A 131 14.19 3.48 14.74
N SER A 132 13.77 2.25 14.46
CA SER A 132 14.11 1.54 13.22
C SER A 132 13.39 2.16 12.02
N LYS A 133 12.13 2.58 12.21
CA LYS A 133 11.35 3.22 11.14
C LYS A 133 11.91 4.58 10.75
N VAL A 134 12.44 5.38 11.67
CA VAL A 134 13.17 6.62 11.35
C VAL A 134 14.30 6.34 10.36
N LYS A 135 15.14 5.34 10.66
CA LYS A 135 16.25 4.93 9.78
C LYS A 135 15.75 4.52 8.40
N TYR A 136 14.73 3.65 8.33
CA TYR A 136 14.17 3.21 7.06
C TYR A 136 13.53 4.35 6.26
N ILE A 137 12.83 5.27 6.92
CA ILE A 137 12.24 6.45 6.27
C ILE A 137 13.35 7.33 5.70
N LYS A 138 14.40 7.67 6.46
CA LYS A 138 15.51 8.48 5.97
C LYS A 138 16.21 7.82 4.77
N GLN A 139 16.57 6.55 4.89
CA GLN A 139 17.21 5.80 3.80
C GLN A 139 16.32 5.70 2.56
N THR A 140 15.04 5.40 2.73
CA THR A 140 14.07 5.36 1.64
C THR A 140 13.99 6.72 0.96
N THR A 141 13.84 7.79 1.73
CA THR A 141 13.70 9.16 1.22
C THR A 141 14.93 9.59 0.42
N GLU A 142 16.14 9.26 0.88
CA GLU A 142 17.39 9.48 0.14
C GLU A 142 17.38 8.74 -1.20
N ILE A 143 17.03 7.45 -1.20
CA ILE A 143 16.92 6.65 -2.43
C ILE A 143 15.93 7.26 -3.42
N LEU A 144 14.77 7.74 -2.93
CA LEU A 144 13.75 8.37 -3.78
C LEU A 144 14.26 9.67 -4.41
N HIS A 145 15.00 10.47 -3.64
CA HIS A 145 15.60 11.69 -4.13
C HIS A 145 16.65 11.42 -5.21
N GLU A 146 17.60 10.52 -4.93
CA GLU A 146 18.73 10.23 -5.82
C GLU A 146 18.33 9.48 -7.10
N LYS A 147 17.42 8.50 -6.99
CA LYS A 147 17.16 7.53 -8.08
C LYS A 147 15.82 7.71 -8.77
N TYR A 148 14.85 8.32 -8.09
CA TYR A 148 13.47 8.41 -8.57
C TYR A 148 12.98 9.86 -8.71
N GLY A 149 13.89 10.84 -8.65
CA GLY A 149 13.56 12.25 -8.86
C GLY A 149 12.60 12.83 -7.81
N GLY A 150 12.57 12.24 -6.61
CA GLY A 150 11.67 12.65 -5.53
C GLY A 150 10.28 12.03 -5.56
N ASP A 151 10.03 11.04 -6.41
CA ASP A 151 8.80 10.23 -6.42
C ASP A 151 9.09 8.78 -5.99
N ILE A 152 8.05 7.96 -5.82
CA ILE A 152 8.16 6.53 -5.51
C ILE A 152 8.25 5.67 -6.78
N PRO A 153 8.80 4.44 -6.73
CA PRO A 153 8.74 3.52 -7.87
C PRO A 153 7.31 3.14 -8.24
N ASP A 154 7.07 2.89 -9.54
CA ASP A 154 5.75 2.57 -10.11
C ASP A 154 5.52 1.08 -10.38
N ASN A 155 6.35 0.22 -9.78
CA ASN A 155 6.25 -1.22 -9.90
C ASN A 155 6.72 -1.95 -8.62
N VAL A 156 6.21 -3.16 -8.42
CA VAL A 156 6.44 -3.96 -7.20
C VAL A 156 7.92 -4.33 -7.03
N ALA A 157 8.62 -4.67 -8.12
CA ALA A 157 10.00 -5.15 -8.07
C ALA A 157 10.96 -4.09 -7.52
N GLU A 158 10.76 -2.82 -7.88
CA GLU A 158 11.54 -1.72 -7.34
C GLU A 158 11.06 -1.29 -5.95
N LEU A 159 9.75 -1.32 -5.67
CA LEU A 159 9.21 -0.97 -4.35
C LEU A 159 9.77 -1.86 -3.24
N VAL A 160 9.88 -3.17 -3.47
CA VAL A 160 10.40 -4.14 -2.48
C VAL A 160 11.91 -3.95 -2.20
N LYS A 161 12.64 -3.22 -3.06
CA LYS A 161 14.04 -2.87 -2.80
C LYS A 161 14.19 -1.73 -1.79
N LEU A 162 13.11 -1.01 -1.48
CA LEU A 162 13.14 0.06 -0.49
C LEU A 162 13.25 -0.51 0.93
N PRO A 163 14.09 0.08 1.81
CA PRO A 163 14.25 -0.40 3.18
C PRO A 163 12.93 -0.48 3.94
N GLY A 164 12.64 -1.66 4.49
CA GLY A 164 11.43 -1.90 5.29
C GLY A 164 10.14 -2.10 4.48
N VAL A 165 10.21 -2.13 3.15
CA VAL A 165 9.06 -2.37 2.26
C VAL A 165 9.02 -3.83 1.82
N GLY A 166 8.02 -4.58 2.30
CA GLY A 166 7.79 -5.97 1.88
C GLY A 166 6.77 -6.11 0.73
N PRO A 167 6.61 -7.32 0.16
CA PRO A 167 5.70 -7.57 -0.98
C PRO A 167 4.27 -7.09 -0.75
N LYS A 168 3.70 -7.34 0.43
CA LYS A 168 2.37 -6.84 0.81
C LYS A 168 2.27 -5.32 0.67
N MET A 169 3.23 -4.59 1.24
CA MET A 169 3.23 -3.14 1.20
C MET A 169 3.35 -2.65 -0.24
N ALA A 170 4.22 -3.25 -1.04
CA ALA A 170 4.38 -2.90 -2.45
C ALA A 170 3.07 -3.06 -3.23
N HIS A 171 2.32 -4.15 -3.03
CA HIS A 171 1.01 -4.32 -3.66
C HIS A 171 -0.01 -3.27 -3.21
N LEU A 172 -0.04 -2.92 -1.91
CA LEU A 172 -0.93 -1.88 -1.39
C LEU A 172 -0.55 -0.48 -1.91
N VAL A 173 0.75 -0.18 -2.04
CA VAL A 173 1.23 1.06 -2.68
C VAL A 173 0.75 1.12 -4.13
N MET A 174 0.91 0.04 -4.89
CA MET A 174 0.47 -0.01 -6.29
C MET A 174 -1.04 0.24 -6.42
N ASP A 175 -1.84 -0.32 -5.52
CA ASP A 175 -3.28 -0.11 -5.53
C ASP A 175 -3.64 1.33 -5.13
N ILE A 176 -3.19 1.80 -3.96
CA ILE A 176 -3.62 3.08 -3.38
C ILE A 176 -2.98 4.27 -4.12
N ALA A 177 -1.66 4.22 -4.35
CA ALA A 177 -0.87 5.35 -4.83
C ALA A 177 -0.89 5.46 -6.37
N TRP A 178 -0.97 4.31 -7.05
CA TRP A 178 -0.92 4.24 -8.51
C TRP A 178 -2.24 3.83 -9.15
N ASN A 179 -3.26 3.45 -8.37
CA ASN A 179 -4.54 2.93 -8.87
C ASN A 179 -4.34 1.74 -9.81
N ARG A 180 -3.40 0.85 -9.47
CA ARG A 180 -2.99 -0.31 -10.26
C ARG A 180 -2.94 -1.55 -9.37
N VAL A 181 -3.89 -2.45 -9.59
CA VAL A 181 -3.91 -3.76 -8.93
C VAL A 181 -2.80 -4.63 -9.52
N SER A 182 -1.76 -4.87 -8.71
CA SER A 182 -0.58 -5.65 -9.10
C SER A 182 -0.55 -7.06 -8.51
N GLY A 183 -1.41 -7.33 -7.53
CA GLY A 183 -1.46 -8.59 -6.79
C GLY A 183 -2.28 -8.45 -5.51
N ILE A 184 -2.31 -9.51 -4.70
CA ILE A 184 -2.98 -9.53 -3.41
C ILE A 184 -1.93 -9.31 -2.31
N GLY A 185 -2.09 -8.25 -1.52
CA GLY A 185 -1.25 -8.01 -0.36
C GLY A 185 -1.61 -8.93 0.81
N VAL A 186 -1.10 -10.17 0.81
CA VAL A 186 -1.37 -11.14 1.89
C VAL A 186 -0.64 -10.73 3.17
N ASP A 187 -1.41 -10.47 4.23
CA ASP A 187 -0.89 -10.28 5.58
C ASP A 187 -0.72 -11.61 6.32
N THR A 188 0.13 -11.64 7.35
CA THR A 188 0.28 -12.82 8.22
C THR A 188 -1.05 -13.28 8.82
N HIS A 189 -1.97 -12.35 9.11
CA HIS A 189 -3.31 -12.68 9.59
C HIS A 189 -4.19 -13.28 8.49
N VAL A 190 -4.13 -12.74 7.27
CA VAL A 190 -4.85 -13.30 6.11
C VAL A 190 -4.35 -14.71 5.83
N HIS A 191 -3.03 -14.91 5.81
CA HIS A 191 -2.38 -16.22 5.68
C HIS A 191 -2.88 -17.20 6.74
N ARG A 192 -2.79 -16.82 8.03
CA ARG A 192 -3.20 -17.69 9.14
C ARG A 192 -4.69 -18.04 9.08
N ILE A 193 -5.56 -17.08 8.81
CA ILE A 193 -7.01 -17.30 8.73
C ILE A 193 -7.33 -18.17 7.50
N SER A 194 -6.71 -17.91 6.36
CA SER A 194 -6.95 -18.67 5.13
C SER A 194 -6.55 -20.14 5.28
N ASN A 195 -5.41 -20.42 5.91
CA ASN A 195 -5.03 -21.79 6.27
C ASN A 195 -5.99 -22.42 7.27
N ARG A 196 -6.36 -21.71 8.34
CA ARG A 196 -7.30 -22.20 9.36
C ARG A 196 -8.68 -22.54 8.79
N LEU A 197 -9.19 -21.72 7.88
CA LEU A 197 -10.47 -21.94 7.18
C LEU A 197 -10.35 -22.93 6.01
N LYS A 198 -9.15 -23.43 5.72
CA LYS A 198 -8.83 -24.28 4.57
C LYS A 198 -9.20 -23.64 3.23
N TRP A 199 -9.07 -22.31 3.13
CA TRP A 199 -9.31 -21.53 1.90
C TRP A 199 -8.19 -21.66 0.87
N VAL A 200 -7.07 -22.27 1.26
CA VAL A 200 -5.97 -22.65 0.35
C VAL A 200 -6.08 -24.13 -0.01
N LYS A 201 -5.70 -24.49 -1.25
CA LYS A 201 -5.77 -25.88 -1.74
C LYS A 201 -4.86 -26.83 -0.98
N LYS A 202 -3.71 -26.33 -0.54
CA LYS A 202 -2.74 -27.01 0.31
C LYS A 202 -2.31 -26.02 1.38
N GLU A 203 -2.00 -26.53 2.57
CA GLU A 203 -1.46 -25.68 3.64
C GLU A 203 -0.16 -25.01 3.18
N THR A 204 -0.06 -23.71 3.43
CA THR A 204 1.05 -22.87 3.02
C THR A 204 1.90 -22.52 4.23
N LYS A 205 3.21 -22.37 4.05
CA LYS A 205 4.13 -22.08 5.15
C LYS A 205 4.40 -20.59 5.33
N ASN A 206 4.32 -19.83 4.23
CA ASN A 206 4.60 -18.40 4.22
C ASN A 206 3.41 -17.63 3.63
N PRO A 207 3.22 -16.34 4.00
CA PRO A 207 2.19 -15.49 3.43
C PRO A 207 2.23 -15.38 1.90
N GLU A 208 3.43 -15.38 1.32
CA GLU A 208 3.67 -15.25 -0.12
C GLU A 208 3.17 -16.49 -0.91
N ASP A 209 2.98 -17.62 -0.24
CA ASP A 209 2.51 -18.86 -0.83
C ASP A 209 0.95 -19.00 -0.79
N THR A 210 0.25 -18.07 -0.14
CA THR A 210 -1.22 -18.11 0.12
C THR A 210 -2.03 -17.62 -1.06
#